data_AF-A0A260BQW1-F1
#
_entry.id   AF-A0A260BQW1-F1
#
_cell.length_a   1.000
_cell.length_b   1.000
_cell.length_c   1.000
_cell.angle_alpha   90.00
_cell.angle_beta   90.00
_cell.angle_gamma   90.00
#
_symmetry.space_group_name_H-M   'P 1'
#
loop_
_entity.id
_entity.type
_entity.pdbx_description
1 polymer ?
#
loop_
_entity_poly.entity_id
_entity_poly.type
_entity_poly.pdbx_seq_one_letter_code
_entity_poly.pdbx_strand_id
1 'polypeptide(L)'
;MCATANACATSHSEFSDVTSHALGSRARRNSLRALIYWQSEQSRLRAPCLQARDLPDRLRQIADDRCAATPLVCVSVRTISKGLTVTSTLYPPLSHSTLVPREHVHRDALSEVYLTDIICDRYPNFRVGIHLPKSHSYYSDHVGPAAGRYDPLLVLECFRQASILIAHRHVGVEFDQSFIFNAGSFTVVSDDAMTVTPAPGNGELSAVIVGEKVRDTTIIGITLDMTVTLAGTTAVTMTMSIQWMPKSVWSRVRASGRAKLGLAEYRSGISPLPGRHPHPLVGAHEPEALGRSLGRNVVVGAASHVSGGFDVDVLVDQHHPSLFDHPLDHIPGAVLFEAVRQAGIIGADEYFGLSARRLRMRSLSATFTRFGELDLPTNALVRPQTDTCDRGVGFDIDITQEGVVIASCGVLFDRSHAASRVAVTR
;
A
#
# COMPACT_ATOMS: atom_id res chain seq x y z
N MET A 1 9.40 10.46 -54.43
CA MET A 1 8.42 10.09 -55.48
C MET A 1 7.38 9.22 -54.80
N CYS A 2 6.24 9.81 -54.43
CA CYS A 2 4.93 9.63 -55.09
C CYS A 2 4.39 8.21 -54.84
N ALA A 3 3.39 7.95 -53.99
CA ALA A 3 2.10 8.62 -53.72
C ALA A 3 1.01 8.38 -54.79
N THR A 4 -0.07 7.74 -54.36
CA THR A 4 -1.51 7.96 -54.67
C THR A 4 -2.28 7.07 -53.66
N ALA A 5 -3.26 7.50 -52.85
CA ALA A 5 -4.35 8.45 -53.02
C ALA A 5 -5.45 7.96 -53.97
N ASN A 6 -6.63 7.67 -53.43
CA ASN A 6 -7.87 7.81 -54.16
C ASN A 6 -9.02 8.12 -53.19
N ALA A 7 -9.70 9.23 -53.43
CA ALA A 7 -10.95 9.62 -52.80
C ALA A 7 -11.93 9.97 -53.92
N CYS A 8 -13.23 9.74 -53.73
CA CYS A 8 -14.24 10.38 -54.55
C CYS A 8 -15.51 10.64 -53.74
N ALA A 9 -15.97 11.89 -53.73
CA ALA A 9 -17.30 12.29 -53.28
C ALA A 9 -18.30 12.15 -54.45
N THR A 10 -19.61 12.07 -54.26
CA THR A 10 -20.63 13.14 -54.06
C THR A 10 -22.00 12.43 -54.28
N SER A 11 -23.23 12.95 -54.09
CA SER A 11 -23.79 14.30 -54.01
C SER A 11 -25.18 14.31 -53.33
N HIS A 12 -25.46 15.36 -52.55
CA HIS A 12 -26.67 16.19 -52.45
C HIS A 12 -28.07 15.72 -52.92
N SER A 13 -29.08 15.92 -52.05
CA SER A 13 -30.19 16.90 -52.23
C SER A 13 -31.12 16.94 -50.98
N GLU A 14 -32.19 17.77 -50.90
CA GLU A 14 -32.23 19.24 -50.69
C GLU A 14 -33.67 19.68 -50.24
N PHE A 15 -33.82 20.86 -49.61
CA PHE A 15 -35.10 21.58 -49.28
C PHE A 15 -36.12 20.90 -48.31
N SER A 16 -37.01 21.61 -47.56
CA SER A 16 -37.61 22.95 -47.76
C SER A 16 -37.93 23.73 -46.45
N ASP A 17 -38.11 25.05 -46.58
CA ASP A 17 -38.50 26.03 -45.54
C ASP A 17 -39.99 25.98 -45.06
N VAL A 18 -40.35 26.78 -44.03
CA VAL A 18 -41.28 27.95 -44.18
C VAL A 18 -41.56 28.74 -42.88
N THR A 19 -41.71 30.07 -43.05
CA THR A 19 -42.04 31.18 -42.10
C THR A 19 -43.55 31.39 -41.87
N SER A 20 -44.10 32.12 -40.88
CA SER A 20 -43.71 32.73 -39.58
C SER A 20 -44.95 33.46 -38.99
N HIS A 21 -44.95 33.98 -37.73
CA HIS A 21 -45.43 35.35 -37.37
C HIS A 21 -45.47 35.67 -35.84
N ALA A 22 -45.47 36.99 -35.54
CA ALA A 22 -45.61 37.62 -34.21
C ALA A 22 -47.04 37.51 -33.62
N LEU A 23 -47.39 37.83 -32.35
CA LEU A 23 -46.98 38.85 -31.35
C LEU A 23 -47.04 38.22 -29.93
N GLY A 24 -46.46 38.68 -28.82
CA GLY A 24 -45.91 39.97 -28.41
C GLY A 24 -46.41 40.34 -26.99
N SER A 25 -45.56 40.30 -25.96
CA SER A 25 -45.84 40.95 -24.65
C SER A 25 -44.56 41.19 -23.84
N ARG A 26 -44.62 42.13 -22.88
CA ARG A 26 -43.48 42.71 -22.15
C ARG A 26 -43.02 41.83 -20.97
N ALA A 27 -41.70 41.67 -20.78
CA ALA A 27 -41.04 41.88 -19.47
C ALA A 27 -39.50 41.80 -19.50
N ARG A 28 -38.85 42.83 -18.91
CA ARG A 28 -37.59 42.79 -18.12
C ARG A 28 -36.35 42.10 -18.72
N ARG A 29 -35.46 42.92 -19.30
CA ARG A 29 -34.00 42.69 -19.26
C ARG A 29 -33.52 42.86 -17.80
N ASN A 30 -32.82 41.87 -17.22
CA ASN A 30 -31.78 42.03 -16.17
C ASN A 30 -31.34 40.67 -15.59
N SER A 31 -30.25 40.07 -16.11
CA SER A 31 -29.43 39.05 -15.40
C SER A 31 -28.21 38.58 -16.20
N LEU A 32 -27.41 39.50 -16.75
CA LEU A 32 -26.13 39.17 -17.42
C LEU A 32 -25.01 40.10 -16.90
N ARG A 33 -24.80 40.08 -15.57
CA ARG A 33 -23.76 40.89 -14.90
C ARG A 33 -23.32 40.39 -13.52
N ALA A 34 -23.47 39.10 -13.24
CA ALA A 34 -23.15 38.48 -11.94
C ALA A 34 -22.09 37.35 -12.01
N LEU A 35 -21.30 37.31 -13.09
CA LEU A 35 -20.21 36.33 -13.29
C LEU A 35 -18.84 36.98 -13.56
N ILE A 36 -18.65 38.21 -13.08
CA ILE A 36 -17.36 38.91 -13.02
C ILE A 36 -17.38 39.68 -11.69
N TYR A 37 -16.36 39.48 -10.84
CA TYR A 37 -16.20 39.90 -9.41
C TYR A 37 -16.31 38.79 -8.34
N TRP A 38 -15.48 37.75 -8.46
CA TRP A 38 -14.97 37.01 -7.28
C TRP A 38 -13.52 36.53 -7.49
N GLN A 39 -12.65 37.41 -7.98
CA GLN A 39 -11.26 37.07 -8.32
C GLN A 39 -10.24 38.21 -8.17
N SER A 40 -10.58 39.31 -7.47
CA SER A 40 -9.76 40.53 -7.44
C SER A 40 -9.43 41.12 -6.06
N GLU A 41 -9.73 40.44 -4.94
CA GLU A 41 -9.46 40.96 -3.58
C GLU A 41 -8.49 40.11 -2.72
N GLN A 42 -7.73 39.18 -3.31
CA GLN A 42 -6.61 38.53 -2.61
C GLN A 42 -5.27 39.30 -2.67
N SER A 43 -5.24 40.49 -3.27
CA SER A 43 -4.01 41.24 -3.56
C SER A 43 -3.87 42.53 -2.75
N ARG A 44 -4.09 42.48 -1.42
CA ARG A 44 -3.81 43.63 -0.52
C ARG A 44 -3.59 43.37 0.98
N LEU A 45 -2.99 42.24 1.36
CA LEU A 45 -2.42 42.05 2.72
C LEU A 45 -0.99 41.50 2.67
N ARG A 46 -0.02 42.39 2.43
CA ARG A 46 1.41 42.11 2.71
C ARG A 46 1.74 42.54 4.14
N ALA A 47 1.55 41.65 5.10
CA ALA A 47 2.26 41.75 6.37
C ALA A 47 3.71 41.25 6.17
N PRO A 48 4.72 41.84 6.84
CA PRO A 48 6.09 41.36 6.71
C PRO A 48 6.25 39.99 7.37
N CYS A 49 6.94 39.07 6.70
CA CYS A 49 7.32 37.78 7.28
C CYS A 49 8.37 38.00 8.37
N LEU A 50 7.99 37.85 9.64
CA LEU A 50 8.93 37.76 10.76
C LEU A 50 9.69 36.43 10.67
N GLN A 51 11.00 36.45 10.91
CA GLN A 51 11.81 35.23 10.93
C GLN A 51 11.76 34.60 12.32
N ALA A 52 12.03 33.30 12.43
CA ALA A 52 12.06 32.55 13.70
C ALA A 52 13.12 33.05 14.72
N ARG A 53 13.90 34.07 14.36
CA ARG A 53 14.85 34.77 15.23
C ARG A 53 14.16 35.74 16.19
N ASP A 54 12.94 36.21 15.86
CA ASP A 54 12.22 37.27 16.58
C ASP A 54 11.24 36.76 17.67
N LEU A 55 11.26 35.46 17.98
CA LEU A 55 10.40 34.83 19.00
C LEU A 55 11.06 34.82 20.40
N PRO A 56 10.32 35.13 21.48
CA PRO A 56 10.86 35.03 22.85
C PRO A 56 11.31 33.61 23.22
N ASP A 57 12.47 33.48 23.87
CA ASP A 57 13.16 32.20 24.09
C ASP A 57 12.34 31.10 24.80
N ARG A 58 11.30 31.47 25.57
CA ARG A 58 10.44 30.51 26.27
C ARG A 58 9.60 29.59 25.35
N LEU A 59 9.50 29.88 24.05
CA LEU A 59 8.84 29.00 23.08
C LEU A 59 9.80 28.03 22.36
N ARG A 60 11.12 28.14 22.56
CA ARG A 60 12.11 27.25 21.92
C ARG A 60 12.28 25.89 22.64
N GLN A 61 11.68 25.71 23.82
CA GLN A 61 12.12 24.69 24.79
C GLN A 61 11.33 23.37 24.78
N ILE A 62 10.57 23.08 23.72
CA ILE A 62 9.95 21.76 23.45
C ILE A 62 10.11 21.37 21.97
N ALA A 63 11.29 21.61 21.40
CA ALA A 63 11.70 21.01 20.15
C ALA A 63 12.44 19.70 20.46
N ASP A 64 11.88 18.57 20.02
CA ASP A 64 12.64 17.32 19.91
C ASP A 64 13.39 17.41 18.57
N ASP A 65 14.72 17.40 18.60
CA ASP A 65 15.58 17.59 17.41
C ASP A 65 15.29 16.56 16.30
N ARG A 66 14.63 15.45 16.64
CA ARG A 66 14.11 14.45 15.68
C ARG A 66 13.07 15.00 14.71
N CYS A 67 12.46 16.16 14.98
CA CYS A 67 11.47 16.77 14.11
C CYS A 67 11.86 18.22 13.78
N ALA A 68 12.36 18.43 12.56
CA ALA A 68 12.80 19.73 12.06
C ALA A 68 11.64 20.75 12.10
N ALA A 69 11.67 21.61 13.12
CA ALA A 69 10.58 22.51 13.46
C ALA A 69 10.25 23.48 12.32
N THR A 70 9.24 23.14 11.53
CA THR A 70 8.71 23.99 10.46
C THR A 70 7.21 24.26 10.65
N PRO A 71 6.80 24.90 11.78
CA PRO A 71 5.43 25.33 11.93
C PRO A 71 5.13 26.44 10.90
N LEU A 72 4.27 26.14 9.93
CA LEU A 72 3.63 27.20 9.14
C LEU A 72 2.67 27.98 10.05
N VAL A 73 3.09 29.21 10.36
CA VAL A 73 2.41 30.30 11.07
C VAL A 73 0.93 30.04 11.44
N CYS A 74 0.64 30.00 12.74
CA CYS A 74 -0.73 30.09 13.27
C CYS A 74 -1.38 31.41 12.85
N VAL A 75 -2.47 31.34 12.08
CA VAL A 75 -3.27 32.53 11.74
C VAL A 75 -4.35 32.72 12.81
N SER A 76 -4.09 33.59 13.77
CA SER A 76 -5.11 34.03 14.74
C SER A 76 -6.09 35.00 14.08
N VAL A 77 -7.23 34.48 13.61
CA VAL A 77 -8.32 35.32 13.09
C VAL A 77 -9.12 35.88 14.27
N ARG A 78 -8.88 37.15 14.63
CA ARG A 78 -9.76 37.88 15.54
C ARG A 78 -11.02 38.36 14.81
N THR A 79 -12.09 37.58 14.86
CA THR A 79 -13.43 38.07 14.52
C THR A 79 -13.91 39.04 15.59
N ILE A 80 -14.05 40.33 15.24
CA ILE A 80 -14.61 41.36 16.13
C ILE A 80 -16.15 41.24 16.14
N SER A 81 -16.63 40.14 16.71
CA SER A 81 -18.02 39.96 17.12
C SER A 81 -18.11 38.85 18.18
N LYS A 82 -18.35 39.25 19.44
CA LYS A 82 -18.58 38.36 20.61
C LYS A 82 -17.37 37.55 21.14
N GLY A 83 -16.15 38.08 21.05
CA GLY A 83 -15.05 37.75 21.98
C GLY A 83 -14.47 36.33 21.95
N LEU A 84 -14.86 35.49 20.98
CA LEU A 84 -14.32 34.14 20.84
C LEU A 84 -12.98 34.18 20.09
N THR A 85 -11.89 33.79 20.75
CA THR A 85 -10.59 33.62 20.08
C THR A 85 -10.48 32.20 19.56
N VAL A 86 -10.66 32.01 18.25
CA VAL A 86 -10.44 30.73 17.59
C VAL A 86 -8.98 30.64 17.14
N THR A 87 -8.20 29.80 17.84
CA THR A 87 -6.85 29.45 17.40
C THR A 87 -6.94 28.26 16.45
N SER A 88 -6.70 28.49 15.17
CA SER A 88 -6.53 27.42 14.18
C SER A 88 -5.04 27.20 13.92
N THR A 89 -4.57 25.97 14.13
CA THR A 89 -3.22 25.55 13.73
C THR A 89 -3.29 25.03 12.29
N LEU A 90 -2.63 25.72 11.36
CA LEU A 90 -2.52 25.29 9.98
C LEU A 90 -1.30 24.38 9.82
N TYR A 91 -1.53 23.07 9.74
CA TYR A 91 -0.46 22.13 9.42
C TYR A 91 -0.04 22.25 7.95
N PRO A 92 1.25 22.02 7.62
CA PRO A 92 1.65 21.97 6.22
C PRO A 92 0.85 20.91 5.44
N PRO A 93 0.35 21.25 4.24
CA PRO A 93 -0.27 20.26 3.37
C PRO A 93 0.80 19.32 2.81
N LEU A 94 0.43 18.07 2.59
CA LEU A 94 1.22 17.12 1.81
C LEU A 94 1.10 17.55 0.33
N SER A 95 2.23 17.62 -0.38
CA SER A 95 2.25 18.14 -1.76
C SER A 95 1.89 17.09 -2.80
N HIS A 96 2.17 15.82 -2.52
CA HIS A 96 2.13 14.70 -3.47
C HIS A 96 2.88 14.96 -4.78
N SER A 97 3.86 15.87 -4.77
CA SER A 97 4.45 16.42 -5.99
C SER A 97 5.74 15.73 -6.44
N THR A 98 6.41 15.01 -5.55
CA THR A 98 7.70 14.35 -5.80
C THR A 98 7.79 13.12 -4.90
N LEU A 99 8.34 12.02 -5.39
CA LEU A 99 8.56 10.81 -4.57
C LEU A 99 9.72 11.04 -3.59
N VAL A 100 9.67 10.41 -2.42
CA VAL A 100 10.84 10.37 -1.52
C VAL A 100 12.00 9.63 -2.21
N PRO A 101 13.27 9.92 -1.88
CA PRO A 101 14.38 9.21 -2.50
C PRO A 101 14.35 7.72 -2.14
N ARG A 102 14.55 6.86 -3.13
CA ARG A 102 14.33 5.40 -3.06
C ARG A 102 15.15 4.70 -1.96
N GLU A 103 16.32 5.25 -1.66
CA GLU A 103 17.23 4.82 -0.61
C GLU A 103 16.66 5.00 0.81
N HIS A 104 15.71 5.94 1.01
CA HIS A 104 15.00 6.09 2.30
C HIS A 104 13.88 5.05 2.52
N VAL A 105 13.52 4.26 1.50
CA VAL A 105 12.43 3.26 1.57
C VAL A 105 12.86 1.85 1.14
N HIS A 106 14.16 1.69 0.88
CA HIS A 106 14.83 0.46 0.45
C HIS A 106 14.20 -0.12 -0.81
N ARG A 107 14.25 0.68 -1.89
CA ARG A 107 13.81 0.29 -3.24
C ARG A 107 14.86 0.62 -4.29
N ASP A 108 14.97 -0.21 -5.32
CA ASP A 108 15.82 0.04 -6.48
C ASP A 108 15.04 0.69 -7.64
N ALA A 109 13.84 0.21 -7.95
CA ALA A 109 12.99 0.84 -8.95
C ALA A 109 12.21 2.03 -8.38
N LEU A 110 12.26 3.18 -9.07
CA LEU A 110 11.44 4.36 -8.73
C LEU A 110 9.93 4.08 -8.82
N SER A 111 9.51 3.13 -9.66
CA SER A 111 8.10 2.70 -9.79
C SER A 111 7.59 1.90 -8.59
N GLU A 112 8.48 1.43 -7.72
CA GLU A 112 8.14 0.71 -6.48
C GLU A 112 8.24 1.65 -5.26
N VAL A 113 8.44 2.97 -5.45
CA VAL A 113 8.36 3.99 -4.40
C VAL A 113 6.97 4.63 -4.41
N TYR A 114 6.26 4.58 -3.28
CA TYR A 114 4.87 5.05 -3.18
C TYR A 114 4.66 6.21 -2.21
N LEU A 115 5.73 6.68 -1.56
CA LEU A 115 5.68 7.83 -0.65
C LEU A 115 6.18 9.10 -1.33
N THR A 116 5.55 10.23 -1.03
CA THR A 116 5.89 11.55 -1.60
C THR A 116 6.44 12.51 -0.57
N ASP A 117 5.77 12.62 0.57
CA ASP A 117 6.02 13.63 1.60
C ASP A 117 6.22 12.95 2.95
N ILE A 118 6.97 13.58 3.86
CA ILE A 118 6.94 13.25 5.28
C ILE A 118 7.05 14.53 6.10
N ILE A 119 6.12 14.68 7.04
CA ILE A 119 6.02 15.78 7.99
C ILE A 119 6.03 15.15 9.39
N CYS A 120 6.95 15.59 10.24
CA CYS A 120 6.83 15.40 11.68
C CYS A 120 6.51 16.75 12.32
N ASP A 121 5.26 16.93 12.77
CA ASP A 121 4.87 18.12 13.54
C ASP A 121 5.32 18.02 15.01
N ARG A 122 5.30 16.80 15.58
CA ARG A 122 5.72 16.51 16.96
C ARG A 122 6.02 15.03 17.12
N TYR A 123 7.25 14.68 17.51
CA TYR A 123 7.61 13.29 17.84
C TYR A 123 6.64 12.72 18.91
N PRO A 124 6.16 11.46 18.78
CA PRO A 124 6.45 10.47 17.74
C PRO A 124 5.39 10.38 16.61
N ASN A 125 4.82 11.52 16.17
CA ASN A 125 3.70 11.56 15.22
C ASN A 125 4.16 12.05 13.83
N PHE A 126 3.72 11.37 12.79
CA PHE A 126 4.11 11.61 11.41
C PHE A 126 2.90 11.63 10.47
N ARG A 127 2.95 12.50 9.46
CA ARG A 127 2.04 12.53 8.32
C ARG A 127 2.85 12.32 7.06
N VAL A 128 2.48 11.32 6.27
CA VAL A 128 3.22 10.86 5.09
C VAL A 128 2.29 10.94 3.87
N GLY A 129 2.76 11.58 2.80
CA GLY A 129 2.05 11.60 1.53
C GLY A 129 2.25 10.27 0.81
N ILE A 130 1.17 9.68 0.30
CA ILE A 130 1.23 8.47 -0.51
C ILE A 130 0.66 8.71 -1.91
N HIS A 131 1.19 8.00 -2.90
CA HIS A 131 0.69 7.97 -4.27
C HIS A 131 0.51 6.52 -4.73
N LEU A 132 -0.74 6.08 -4.82
CA LEU A 132 -1.11 4.74 -5.25
C LEU A 132 -1.24 4.68 -6.78
N PRO A 133 -0.45 3.85 -7.50
CA PRO A 133 -0.57 3.71 -8.94
C PRO A 133 -1.94 3.14 -9.35
N LYS A 134 -2.58 3.78 -10.33
CA LYS A 134 -3.88 3.34 -10.88
C LYS A 134 -3.79 2.11 -11.79
N SER A 135 -2.58 1.76 -12.22
CA SER A 135 -2.28 0.56 -12.99
C SER A 135 -0.90 0.08 -12.60
N HIS A 136 -0.81 -1.18 -12.18
CA HIS A 136 0.43 -1.83 -11.80
C HIS A 136 0.38 -3.32 -12.16
N SER A 137 1.50 -3.86 -12.66
CA SER A 137 1.55 -5.20 -13.24
C SER A 137 1.27 -6.36 -12.27
N TYR A 138 1.27 -6.07 -10.96
CA TYR A 138 1.00 -7.00 -9.88
C TYR A 138 -0.16 -6.50 -9.00
N TYR A 139 -0.04 -5.29 -8.44
CA TYR A 139 -1.07 -4.68 -7.57
C TYR A 139 -2.38 -4.28 -8.28
N SER A 140 -2.46 -4.33 -9.61
CA SER A 140 -3.74 -4.13 -10.34
C SER A 140 -4.22 -5.38 -11.09
N ASP A 141 -3.51 -6.50 -10.97
CA ASP A 141 -3.90 -7.77 -11.60
C ASP A 141 -4.96 -8.51 -10.76
N HIS A 142 -6.19 -7.99 -10.77
CA HIS A 142 -7.32 -8.55 -10.00
C HIS A 142 -8.54 -8.76 -10.89
N VAL A 143 -9.23 -9.89 -10.75
CA VAL A 143 -10.54 -10.15 -11.37
C VAL A 143 -11.67 -10.18 -10.34
N GLY A 144 -12.91 -10.03 -10.80
CA GLY A 144 -14.09 -10.04 -9.91
C GLY A 144 -14.18 -8.78 -9.03
N PRO A 145 -14.62 -8.88 -7.76
CA PRO A 145 -14.97 -7.71 -6.93
C PRO A 145 -13.75 -6.91 -6.43
N ALA A 146 -12.54 -7.46 -6.55
CA ALA A 146 -11.28 -6.77 -6.30
C ALA A 146 -10.79 -5.95 -7.51
N ALA A 147 -11.31 -6.21 -8.72
CA ALA A 147 -10.97 -5.43 -9.91
C ALA A 147 -11.43 -3.96 -9.75
N GLY A 148 -10.59 -3.02 -10.16
CA GLY A 148 -10.86 -1.58 -10.03
C GLY A 148 -10.74 -1.04 -8.60
N ARG A 149 -10.10 -1.78 -7.69
CA ARG A 149 -9.75 -1.32 -6.32
C ARG A 149 -8.24 -1.36 -6.13
N TYR A 150 -7.73 -0.53 -5.22
CA TYR A 150 -6.35 -0.62 -4.79
C TYR A 150 -6.13 -1.93 -4.01
N ASP A 151 -5.02 -2.60 -4.27
CA ASP A 151 -4.66 -3.84 -3.58
C ASP A 151 -4.31 -3.55 -2.10
N PRO A 152 -4.89 -4.25 -1.11
CA PRO A 152 -4.50 -4.09 0.29
C PRO A 152 -3.01 -4.32 0.58
N LEU A 153 -2.31 -5.16 -0.21
CA LEU A 153 -0.86 -5.36 -0.12
C LEU A 153 -0.03 -4.22 -0.73
N LEU A 154 -0.61 -3.40 -1.63
CA LEU A 154 0.01 -2.12 -2.03
C LEU A 154 -0.01 -1.14 -0.86
N VAL A 155 -1.10 -1.11 -0.08
CA VAL A 155 -1.20 -0.26 1.11
C VAL A 155 -0.30 -0.79 2.24
N LEU A 156 -0.18 -2.12 2.39
CA LEU A 156 0.83 -2.74 3.24
C LEU A 156 2.26 -2.31 2.87
N GLU A 157 2.56 -2.25 1.58
CA GLU A 157 3.85 -1.77 1.10
C GLU A 157 4.07 -0.29 1.44
N CYS A 158 3.05 0.57 1.33
CA CYS A 158 3.14 1.96 1.81
C CYS A 158 3.45 2.03 3.32
N PHE A 159 2.81 1.19 4.15
CA PHE A 159 3.11 1.10 5.59
C PHE A 159 4.56 0.62 5.85
N ARG A 160 5.03 -0.40 5.11
CA ARG A 160 6.43 -0.87 5.18
C ARG A 160 7.41 0.26 4.85
N GLN A 161 7.22 0.95 3.72
CA GLN A 161 8.06 2.09 3.32
C GLN A 161 8.05 3.20 4.36
N ALA A 162 6.88 3.53 4.92
CA ALA A 162 6.74 4.61 5.89
C ALA A 162 7.56 4.33 7.16
N SER A 163 7.58 3.07 7.63
CA SER A 163 8.38 2.69 8.78
C SER A 163 9.89 2.85 8.59
N ILE A 164 10.40 2.55 7.40
CA ILE A 164 11.83 2.67 7.04
C ILE A 164 12.19 4.16 6.88
N LEU A 165 11.31 4.94 6.23
CA LEU A 165 11.45 6.39 6.09
C LEU A 165 11.50 7.09 7.45
N ILE A 166 10.59 6.74 8.36
CA ILE A 166 10.54 7.25 9.74
C ILE A 166 11.80 6.85 10.53
N ALA A 167 12.22 5.57 10.42
CA ALA A 167 13.42 5.08 11.08
C ALA A 167 14.67 5.89 10.68
N HIS A 168 14.91 6.06 9.38
CA HIS A 168 16.06 6.83 8.90
C HIS A 168 15.95 8.34 9.23
N ARG A 169 14.81 8.98 8.98
CA ARG A 169 14.70 10.45 9.08
C ARG A 169 14.46 10.99 10.48
N HIS A 170 13.83 10.20 11.36
CA HIS A 170 13.32 10.69 12.64
C HIS A 170 13.72 9.82 13.85
N VAL A 171 14.13 8.57 13.66
CA VAL A 171 14.70 7.75 14.76
C VAL A 171 16.24 7.80 14.76
N GLY A 172 16.87 8.26 13.67
CA GLY A 172 18.33 8.37 13.55
C GLY A 172 18.99 7.04 13.17
N VAL A 173 18.30 6.20 12.40
CA VAL A 173 18.82 4.92 11.94
C VAL A 173 19.69 5.13 10.70
N GLU A 174 20.92 4.62 10.73
CA GLU A 174 21.86 4.71 9.61
C GLU A 174 21.41 3.87 8.39
N PHE A 175 21.78 4.29 7.18
CA PHE A 175 21.45 3.57 5.93
C PHE A 175 22.18 2.22 5.78
N ASP A 176 23.15 1.91 6.64
CA ASP A 176 23.87 0.64 6.63
C ASP A 176 23.17 -0.49 7.42
N GLN A 177 22.01 -0.21 8.02
CA GLN A 177 21.27 -1.16 8.86
C GLN A 177 20.38 -2.09 8.02
N SER A 178 20.36 -3.38 8.39
CA SER A 178 19.45 -4.39 7.84
C SER A 178 18.16 -4.45 8.67
N PHE A 179 17.01 -4.30 8.02
CA PHE A 179 15.70 -4.28 8.66
C PHE A 179 15.02 -5.67 8.69
N ILE A 180 14.18 -5.88 9.70
CA ILE A 180 13.33 -7.06 9.88
C ILE A 180 11.90 -6.58 10.18
N PHE A 181 10.94 -7.06 9.39
CA PHE A 181 9.53 -7.04 9.74
C PHE A 181 9.27 -8.19 10.72
N ASN A 182 8.89 -7.90 11.96
CA ASN A 182 8.67 -8.95 12.97
C ASN A 182 7.23 -9.42 12.98
N ALA A 183 6.30 -8.47 13.05
CA ALA A 183 4.88 -8.74 13.07
C ALA A 183 4.10 -7.52 12.58
N GLY A 184 2.90 -7.75 12.08
CA GLY A 184 1.97 -6.69 11.72
C GLY A 184 0.59 -7.23 11.43
N SER A 185 -0.40 -6.36 11.49
CA SER A 185 -1.79 -6.66 11.16
C SER A 185 -2.43 -5.43 10.55
N PHE A 186 -2.99 -5.56 9.34
CA PHE A 186 -3.78 -4.50 8.71
C PHE A 186 -5.24 -4.90 8.57
N THR A 187 -6.13 -3.91 8.53
CA THR A 187 -7.55 -4.08 8.21
C THR A 187 -8.01 -2.99 7.25
N VAL A 188 -8.61 -3.40 6.13
CA VAL A 188 -9.41 -2.54 5.26
C VAL A 188 -10.70 -2.21 6.00
N VAL A 189 -10.85 -0.94 6.40
CA VAL A 189 -12.01 -0.45 7.15
C VAL A 189 -13.06 0.21 6.25
N SER A 190 -12.67 0.65 5.05
CA SER A 190 -13.59 1.10 4.01
C SER A 190 -13.16 0.56 2.65
N ASP A 191 -13.90 -0.44 2.16
CA ASP A 191 -13.76 -0.99 0.82
C ASP A 191 -14.07 0.09 -0.25
N ASP A 192 -15.09 0.93 -0.03
CA ASP A 192 -15.43 2.01 -0.96
C ASP A 192 -14.31 3.06 -1.11
N ALA A 193 -13.61 3.40 -0.03
CA ALA A 193 -12.44 4.29 -0.08
C ALA A 193 -11.27 3.69 -0.89
N MET A 194 -11.19 2.36 -0.99
CA MET A 194 -10.20 1.64 -1.80
C MET A 194 -10.55 1.60 -3.30
N THR A 195 -11.67 2.17 -3.75
CA THR A 195 -12.04 2.22 -5.16
C THR A 195 -11.08 3.09 -5.97
N VAL A 196 -10.57 2.58 -7.10
CA VAL A 196 -9.76 3.39 -8.02
C VAL A 196 -10.68 4.36 -8.76
N THR A 197 -10.35 5.66 -8.69
CA THR A 197 -11.13 6.72 -9.34
C THR A 197 -10.34 7.38 -10.47
N PRO A 198 -10.96 8.23 -11.31
CA PRO A 198 -10.24 9.00 -12.32
C PRO A 198 -9.21 9.99 -11.75
N ALA A 199 -9.36 10.42 -10.50
CA ALA A 199 -8.44 11.32 -9.81
C ALA A 199 -7.03 10.68 -9.61
N PRO A 200 -6.00 11.44 -9.24
CA PRO A 200 -4.74 10.86 -8.76
C PRO A 200 -4.97 9.99 -7.52
N GLY A 201 -4.23 8.88 -7.38
CA GLY A 201 -4.29 7.97 -6.23
C GLY A 201 -3.63 8.51 -4.97
N ASN A 202 -3.77 9.81 -4.69
CA ASN A 202 -3.11 10.47 -3.59
C ASN A 202 -3.83 10.21 -2.26
N GLY A 203 -3.07 9.96 -1.21
CA GLY A 203 -3.58 9.72 0.14
C GLY A 203 -2.71 10.33 1.23
N GLU A 204 -3.21 10.28 2.46
CA GLU A 204 -2.43 10.59 3.66
C GLU A 204 -2.29 9.32 4.51
N LEU A 205 -1.05 9.00 4.89
CA LEU A 205 -0.70 7.98 5.86
C LEU A 205 -0.30 8.70 7.16
N SER A 206 -1.16 8.60 8.18
CA SER A 206 -0.82 9.01 9.55
C SER A 206 -0.10 7.86 10.26
N ALA A 207 0.97 8.16 11.00
CA ALA A 207 1.75 7.15 11.75
C ALA A 207 2.17 7.69 13.13
N VAL A 208 2.16 6.81 14.14
CA VAL A 208 2.61 7.11 15.51
C VAL A 208 3.49 5.97 16.01
N ILE A 209 4.68 6.26 16.55
CA ILE A 209 5.47 5.24 17.27
C ILE A 209 4.82 5.05 18.65
N VAL A 210 4.31 3.84 18.89
CA VAL A 210 3.64 3.44 20.13
C VAL A 210 4.52 2.56 21.02
N GLY A 211 5.67 2.11 20.51
CA GLY A 211 6.68 1.40 21.29
C GLY A 211 8.07 1.50 20.66
N GLU A 212 9.10 1.60 21.49
CA GLU A 212 10.50 1.59 21.08
C GLU A 212 11.19 0.35 21.68
N LYS A 213 11.93 -0.40 20.86
CA LYS A 213 12.77 -1.52 21.31
C LYS A 213 14.19 -1.02 21.50
N VAL A 214 14.61 -0.85 22.75
CA VAL A 214 15.96 -0.38 23.10
C VAL A 214 16.87 -1.57 23.41
N ARG A 215 18.12 -1.52 22.94
CA ARG A 215 19.22 -2.35 23.45
C ARG A 215 20.33 -1.41 23.92
N ASP A 216 20.76 -1.59 25.17
CA ASP A 216 21.67 -0.70 25.87
C ASP A 216 21.11 0.74 25.90
N THR A 217 21.62 1.64 25.06
CA THR A 217 21.13 3.02 24.88
C THR A 217 20.62 3.31 23.46
N THR A 218 20.56 2.31 22.59
CA THR A 218 20.23 2.47 21.16
C THR A 218 18.85 1.90 20.86
N ILE A 219 18.00 2.67 20.17
CA ILE A 219 16.75 2.15 19.60
C ILE A 219 17.12 1.22 18.44
N ILE A 220 16.73 -0.05 18.56
CA ILE A 220 16.96 -1.11 17.56
C ILE A 220 15.65 -1.59 16.90
N GLY A 221 14.52 -0.93 17.18
CA GLY A 221 13.24 -1.23 16.57
C GLY A 221 12.12 -0.35 17.10
N ILE A 222 11.00 -0.32 16.37
CA ILE A 222 9.80 0.44 16.71
C ILE A 222 8.54 -0.35 16.40
N THR A 223 7.49 -0.10 17.17
CA THR A 223 6.12 -0.46 16.86
C THR A 223 5.36 0.81 16.47
N LEU A 224 4.70 0.76 15.32
CA LEU A 224 3.95 1.84 14.70
C LEU A 224 2.48 1.47 14.62
N ASP A 225 1.62 2.38 15.07
CA ASP A 225 0.20 2.40 14.69
C ASP A 225 0.01 3.40 13.55
N MET A 226 -0.66 2.96 12.50
CA MET A 226 -0.73 3.68 11.23
C MET A 226 -2.13 3.60 10.62
N THR A 227 -2.47 4.60 9.81
CA THR A 227 -3.76 4.72 9.15
C THR A 227 -3.61 5.40 7.80
N VAL A 228 -4.20 4.83 6.76
CA VAL A 228 -4.27 5.41 5.41
C VAL A 228 -5.67 5.96 5.15
N THR A 229 -5.70 7.22 4.74
CA THR A 229 -6.90 7.98 4.36
C THR A 229 -6.84 8.27 2.86
N LEU A 230 -7.89 7.86 2.13
CA LEU A 230 -8.06 8.09 0.70
C LEU A 230 -9.30 8.98 0.48
N ALA A 231 -9.14 10.08 -0.28
CA ALA A 231 -10.21 11.05 -0.53
C ALA A 231 -10.96 11.56 0.74
N GLY A 232 -10.26 11.65 1.88
CA GLY A 232 -10.83 12.07 3.17
C GLY A 232 -11.52 10.97 3.97
N THR A 233 -11.57 9.73 3.47
CA THR A 233 -12.14 8.56 4.16
C THR A 233 -11.03 7.62 4.61
N THR A 234 -11.07 7.18 5.87
CA THR A 234 -10.18 6.14 6.39
C THR A 234 -10.38 4.85 5.59
N ALA A 235 -9.34 4.37 4.91
CA ALA A 235 -9.40 3.20 4.04
C ALA A 235 -8.83 1.96 4.72
N VAL A 236 -7.65 2.07 5.33
CA VAL A 236 -6.92 0.94 5.94
C VAL A 236 -6.24 1.39 7.24
N THR A 237 -6.30 0.56 8.28
CA THR A 237 -5.51 0.71 9.52
C THR A 237 -4.46 -0.39 9.61
N MET A 238 -3.33 -0.13 10.28
CA MET A 238 -2.29 -1.14 10.52
C MET A 238 -1.52 -0.88 11.82
N THR A 239 -1.24 -1.95 12.57
CA THR A 239 -0.15 -1.97 13.56
C THR A 239 1.02 -2.79 13.01
N MET A 240 2.25 -2.33 13.19
CA MET A 240 3.45 -3.00 12.67
C MET A 240 4.65 -2.87 13.61
N SER A 241 5.41 -3.94 13.79
CA SER A 241 6.64 -3.96 14.60
C SER A 241 7.85 -4.31 13.73
N ILE A 242 8.76 -3.36 13.56
CA ILE A 242 10.03 -3.53 12.84
C ILE A 242 11.23 -3.46 13.79
N GLN A 243 12.33 -4.12 13.43
CA GLN A 243 13.63 -3.97 14.10
C GLN A 243 14.74 -3.90 13.06
N TRP A 244 15.93 -3.45 13.47
CA TRP A 244 17.10 -3.36 12.60
C TRP A 244 18.38 -3.74 13.34
N MET A 245 19.43 -4.02 12.57
CA MET A 245 20.77 -4.26 13.10
C MET A 245 21.86 -3.89 12.07
N PRO A 246 23.09 -3.61 12.52
CA PRO A 246 24.20 -3.37 11.60
C PRO A 246 24.45 -4.57 10.69
N LYS A 247 24.84 -4.35 9.43
CA LYS A 247 25.17 -5.42 8.47
C LYS A 247 26.12 -6.48 9.01
N SER A 248 27.10 -6.12 9.83
CA SER A 248 28.01 -7.09 10.45
C SER A 248 27.30 -8.07 11.40
N VAL A 249 26.25 -7.61 12.10
CA VAL A 249 25.39 -8.45 12.95
C VAL A 249 24.48 -9.32 12.07
N TRP A 250 23.87 -8.72 11.04
CA TRP A 250 23.05 -9.44 10.05
C TRP A 250 23.79 -10.64 9.45
N SER A 251 25.00 -10.45 8.92
CA SER A 251 25.81 -11.53 8.34
C SER A 251 26.04 -12.68 9.33
N ARG A 252 26.31 -12.39 10.61
CA ARG A 252 26.47 -13.42 11.65
C ARG A 252 25.16 -14.15 11.95
N VAL A 253 24.04 -13.43 12.00
CA VAL A 253 22.70 -14.01 12.22
C VAL A 253 22.32 -14.94 11.06
N ARG A 254 22.50 -14.50 9.81
CA ARG A 254 22.22 -15.29 8.60
C ARG A 254 23.12 -16.51 8.49
N ALA A 255 24.43 -16.35 8.66
CA ALA A 255 25.38 -17.48 8.65
C ALA A 255 25.06 -18.51 9.74
N SER A 256 24.76 -18.08 10.97
CA SER A 256 24.37 -18.98 12.06
C SER A 256 23.02 -19.67 11.80
N GLY A 257 22.04 -18.95 11.25
CA GLY A 257 20.73 -19.52 10.89
C GLY A 257 20.84 -20.61 9.82
N ARG A 258 21.55 -20.32 8.73
CA ARG A 258 21.79 -21.26 7.62
C ARG A 258 22.61 -22.47 8.06
N ALA A 259 23.66 -22.28 8.86
CA ALA A 259 24.45 -23.39 9.40
C ALA A 259 23.60 -24.36 10.26
N LYS A 260 22.62 -23.87 11.04
CA LYS A 260 21.70 -24.72 11.81
C LYS A 260 20.75 -25.55 10.95
N LEU A 261 20.50 -25.13 9.72
CA LEU A 261 19.73 -25.88 8.72
C LEU A 261 20.60 -26.81 7.87
N GLY A 262 21.93 -26.83 8.08
CA GLY A 262 22.88 -27.56 7.24
C GLY A 262 23.07 -26.91 5.86
N LEU A 263 22.80 -25.61 5.73
CA LEU A 263 22.98 -24.83 4.51
C LEU A 263 24.32 -24.09 4.52
N ALA A 264 24.93 -23.96 3.33
CA ALA A 264 26.12 -23.13 3.14
C ALA A 264 25.80 -21.64 3.38
N GLU A 265 26.81 -20.82 3.65
CA GLU A 265 26.67 -19.35 3.69
C GLU A 265 26.03 -18.83 2.39
N TYR A 266 25.04 -17.94 2.48
CA TYR A 266 24.39 -17.38 1.28
C TYR A 266 25.36 -16.48 0.52
N ARG A 267 25.37 -16.62 -0.81
CA ARG A 267 26.02 -15.73 -1.78
C ARG A 267 25.12 -15.65 -3.01
N SER A 268 25.11 -14.51 -3.69
CA SER A 268 24.33 -14.34 -4.92
C SER A 268 24.74 -15.40 -5.96
N GLY A 269 23.75 -16.02 -6.61
CA GLY A 269 23.98 -17.05 -7.62
C GLY A 269 24.40 -18.43 -7.08
N ILE A 270 24.32 -18.70 -5.77
CA ILE A 270 24.50 -20.06 -5.25
C ILE A 270 23.45 -21.00 -5.85
N SER A 271 23.90 -22.07 -6.50
CA SER A 271 23.05 -23.22 -6.78
C SER A 271 22.69 -23.93 -5.48
N PRO A 272 21.39 -24.16 -5.21
CA PRO A 272 20.96 -24.91 -4.04
C PRO A 272 21.54 -26.35 -4.03
N LEU A 273 21.66 -26.96 -2.84
CA LEU A 273 22.20 -28.33 -2.71
C LEU A 273 21.23 -29.36 -3.33
N PRO A 274 21.72 -30.50 -3.87
CA PRO A 274 20.86 -31.53 -4.43
C PRO A 274 19.75 -31.98 -3.48
N GLY A 275 18.49 -31.93 -3.94
CA GLY A 275 17.32 -32.25 -3.12
C GLY A 275 16.84 -31.12 -2.19
N ARG A 276 17.54 -29.99 -2.16
CA ARG A 276 17.18 -28.76 -1.45
C ARG A 276 17.15 -27.64 -2.47
N HIS A 277 16.04 -27.52 -3.19
CA HIS A 277 15.77 -26.44 -4.12
C HIS A 277 14.39 -25.85 -3.78
N PRO A 278 14.14 -24.54 -4.00
CA PRO A 278 12.78 -24.03 -3.98
C PRO A 278 11.96 -24.73 -5.07
N HIS A 279 10.65 -24.86 -4.86
CA HIS A 279 9.78 -25.50 -5.86
C HIS A 279 9.84 -24.69 -7.17
N PRO A 280 10.14 -25.33 -8.31
CA PRO A 280 10.03 -24.67 -9.61
C PRO A 280 8.56 -24.32 -9.89
N LEU A 281 8.30 -23.46 -10.89
CA LEU A 281 6.96 -23.15 -11.39
C LEU A 281 6.32 -24.35 -12.12
N VAL A 282 6.12 -25.46 -11.42
CA VAL A 282 5.53 -26.72 -11.91
C VAL A 282 4.31 -27.02 -11.04
N GLY A 283 3.14 -27.15 -11.67
CA GLY A 283 1.88 -27.30 -10.93
C GLY A 283 1.41 -26.02 -10.24
N ALA A 284 1.77 -24.85 -10.77
CA ALA A 284 1.17 -23.57 -10.36
C ALA A 284 -0.35 -23.60 -10.56
N HIS A 285 -1.11 -23.03 -9.61
CA HIS A 285 -2.56 -22.92 -9.74
C HIS A 285 -2.98 -22.01 -10.91
N GLU A 286 -4.14 -22.28 -11.50
CA GLU A 286 -4.73 -21.45 -12.55
C GLU A 286 -4.94 -20.00 -12.04
N PRO A 287 -4.45 -18.97 -12.75
CA PRO A 287 -4.48 -17.59 -12.24
C PRO A 287 -5.88 -17.10 -11.87
N GLU A 288 -6.88 -17.43 -12.69
CA GLU A 288 -8.26 -17.01 -12.45
C GLU A 288 -8.88 -17.63 -11.20
N ALA A 289 -8.46 -18.85 -10.82
CA ALA A 289 -8.90 -19.50 -9.59
C ALA A 289 -8.41 -18.73 -8.34
N LEU A 290 -7.30 -18.01 -8.47
CA LEU A 290 -6.69 -17.17 -7.44
C LEU A 290 -7.10 -15.69 -7.54
N GLY A 291 -7.99 -15.34 -8.46
CA GLY A 291 -8.41 -13.95 -8.69
C GLY A 291 -7.41 -13.11 -9.49
N ARG A 292 -6.43 -13.74 -10.15
CA ARG A 292 -5.40 -13.11 -11.00
C ARG A 292 -5.70 -13.33 -12.49
N SER A 293 -5.02 -12.60 -13.37
CA SER A 293 -5.03 -12.85 -14.82
C SER A 293 -3.64 -13.17 -15.40
N LEU A 294 -2.55 -12.84 -14.69
CA LEU A 294 -1.18 -13.10 -15.13
C LEU A 294 -0.57 -14.27 -14.36
N GLY A 295 -0.14 -15.31 -15.08
CA GLY A 295 0.52 -16.49 -14.49
C GLY A 295 1.75 -16.17 -13.64
N ARG A 296 2.52 -15.14 -14.00
CA ARG A 296 3.66 -14.66 -13.19
C ARG A 296 3.29 -14.15 -11.80
N ASN A 297 2.04 -13.75 -11.58
CA ASN A 297 1.58 -13.27 -10.27
C ASN A 297 1.05 -14.42 -9.38
N VAL A 298 1.09 -15.67 -9.86
CA VAL A 298 0.79 -16.87 -9.06
C VAL A 298 2.05 -17.26 -8.28
N VAL A 299 1.92 -17.36 -6.95
CA VAL A 299 3.00 -17.75 -6.03
C VAL A 299 2.67 -19.03 -5.26
N VAL A 300 1.65 -19.78 -5.69
CA VAL A 300 1.25 -21.05 -5.08
C VAL A 300 1.13 -22.19 -6.10
N GLY A 301 1.67 -23.34 -5.72
CA GLY A 301 1.57 -24.62 -6.43
C GLY A 301 0.52 -25.53 -5.82
N ALA A 302 0.50 -26.79 -6.25
CA ALA A 302 -0.55 -27.75 -5.91
C ALA A 302 -0.90 -27.84 -4.42
N ALA A 303 -2.19 -27.92 -4.13
CA ALA A 303 -2.71 -28.21 -2.80
C ALA A 303 -2.71 -29.73 -2.51
N SER A 304 -2.44 -30.11 -1.26
CA SER A 304 -2.48 -31.50 -0.78
C SER A 304 -3.13 -31.58 0.60
N HIS A 305 -4.18 -32.41 0.76
CA HIS A 305 -4.83 -32.58 2.06
C HIS A 305 -3.90 -33.28 3.07
N VAL A 306 -3.89 -32.75 4.30
CA VAL A 306 -3.12 -33.30 5.42
C VAL A 306 -3.99 -33.38 6.68
N SER A 307 -3.46 -33.96 7.76
CA SER A 307 -4.21 -34.04 9.02
C SER A 307 -4.45 -32.63 9.58
N GLY A 308 -5.73 -32.22 9.65
CA GLY A 308 -6.15 -30.95 10.22
C GLY A 308 -6.06 -29.73 9.30
N GLY A 309 -5.80 -29.90 7.99
CA GLY A 309 -5.68 -28.79 7.04
C GLY A 309 -5.44 -29.25 5.60
N PHE A 310 -4.92 -28.36 4.78
CA PHE A 310 -4.24 -28.71 3.53
C PHE A 310 -2.94 -27.90 3.41
N ASP A 311 -1.90 -28.52 2.86
CA ASP A 311 -0.65 -27.86 2.52
C ASP A 311 -0.71 -27.35 1.07
N VAL A 312 -0.08 -26.21 0.81
CA VAL A 312 0.08 -25.62 -0.52
C VAL A 312 1.56 -25.32 -0.76
N ASP A 313 2.12 -25.73 -1.90
CA ASP A 313 3.48 -25.33 -2.28
C ASP A 313 3.56 -23.80 -2.47
N VAL A 314 4.62 -23.15 -1.97
CA VAL A 314 4.90 -21.73 -2.19
C VAL A 314 6.01 -21.59 -3.24
N LEU A 315 5.67 -20.90 -4.33
CA LEU A 315 6.54 -20.71 -5.49
C LEU A 315 7.29 -19.38 -5.37
N VAL A 316 8.63 -19.44 -5.43
CA VAL A 316 9.51 -18.28 -5.19
C VAL A 316 10.24 -17.89 -6.47
N ASP A 317 9.57 -17.13 -7.35
CA ASP A 317 10.23 -16.55 -8.53
C ASP A 317 11.03 -15.29 -8.16
N GLN A 318 12.35 -15.44 -8.08
CA GLN A 318 13.30 -14.35 -7.82
C GLN A 318 13.40 -13.32 -8.97
N HIS A 319 12.79 -13.58 -10.13
CA HIS A 319 12.76 -12.64 -11.26
C HIS A 319 11.49 -11.78 -11.28
N HIS A 320 10.57 -11.96 -10.33
CA HIS A 320 9.32 -11.23 -10.31
C HIS A 320 9.56 -9.75 -9.93
N PRO A 321 9.32 -8.77 -10.84
CA PRO A 321 9.87 -7.41 -10.72
C PRO A 321 9.40 -6.58 -9.50
N SER A 322 8.21 -6.84 -8.94
CA SER A 322 7.70 -6.08 -7.78
C SER A 322 7.89 -6.81 -6.43
N LEU A 323 7.58 -8.11 -6.39
CA LEU A 323 7.83 -9.00 -5.25
C LEU A 323 9.34 -9.17 -4.93
N PHE A 324 10.20 -9.11 -5.95
CA PHE A 324 11.67 -9.09 -5.88
C PHE A 324 12.22 -7.89 -6.69
N ASP A 325 12.02 -6.67 -6.16
CA ASP A 325 12.58 -5.42 -6.72
C ASP A 325 14.12 -5.41 -6.77
N HIS A 326 14.77 -6.11 -5.84
CA HIS A 326 16.22 -6.27 -5.79
C HIS A 326 16.60 -7.65 -5.21
N PRO A 327 17.84 -8.14 -5.47
CA PRO A 327 18.30 -9.40 -4.91
C PRO A 327 18.34 -9.40 -3.38
N LEU A 328 17.80 -10.46 -2.77
CA LEU A 328 17.77 -10.67 -1.33
C LEU A 328 18.41 -12.02 -0.98
N ASP A 329 18.84 -12.16 0.28
CA ASP A 329 19.40 -13.41 0.83
C ASP A 329 18.36 -14.31 1.50
N HIS A 330 17.07 -13.98 1.38
CA HIS A 330 15.92 -14.66 1.96
C HIS A 330 14.65 -14.39 1.12
N ILE A 331 13.59 -15.18 1.34
CA ILE A 331 12.27 -14.95 0.73
C ILE A 331 11.67 -13.66 1.32
N PRO A 332 11.37 -12.63 0.51
CA PRO A 332 10.82 -11.37 1.01
C PRO A 332 9.40 -11.54 1.55
N GLY A 333 9.06 -10.74 2.55
CA GLY A 333 7.70 -10.70 3.10
C GLY A 333 6.62 -10.47 2.04
N ALA A 334 6.92 -9.73 0.96
CA ALA A 334 5.98 -9.52 -0.16
C ALA A 334 5.49 -10.84 -0.80
N VAL A 335 6.40 -11.79 -1.05
CA VAL A 335 6.05 -13.13 -1.57
C VAL A 335 5.21 -13.89 -0.54
N LEU A 336 5.61 -13.83 0.73
CA LEU A 336 4.92 -14.57 1.80
C LEU A 336 3.50 -14.02 2.07
N PHE A 337 3.29 -12.71 1.97
CA PHE A 337 1.95 -12.11 2.08
C PHE A 337 1.04 -12.49 0.89
N GLU A 338 1.59 -12.58 -0.33
CA GLU A 338 0.82 -13.04 -1.49
C GLU A 338 0.56 -14.56 -1.43
N ALA A 339 1.48 -15.35 -0.88
CA ALA A 339 1.25 -16.78 -0.61
C ALA A 339 0.11 -16.98 0.40
N VAL A 340 0.11 -16.24 1.51
CA VAL A 340 -1.00 -16.22 2.49
C VAL A 340 -2.32 -15.82 1.83
N ARG A 341 -2.31 -14.82 0.94
CA ARG A 341 -3.50 -14.46 0.14
C ARG A 341 -4.00 -15.64 -0.69
N GLN A 342 -3.14 -16.20 -1.54
CA GLN A 342 -3.54 -17.18 -2.53
C GLN A 342 -3.92 -18.52 -1.89
N ALA A 343 -3.19 -18.96 -0.87
CA ALA A 343 -3.53 -20.13 -0.06
C ALA A 343 -4.85 -19.96 0.70
N GLY A 344 -5.15 -18.75 1.22
CA GLY A 344 -6.45 -18.43 1.81
C GLY A 344 -7.61 -18.40 0.79
N ILE A 345 -7.34 -18.04 -0.46
CA ILE A 345 -8.32 -18.12 -1.56
C ILE A 345 -8.58 -19.58 -1.94
N ILE A 346 -7.55 -20.43 -2.04
CA ILE A 346 -7.72 -21.88 -2.22
C ILE A 346 -8.56 -22.45 -1.08
N GLY A 347 -8.29 -22.04 0.17
CA GLY A 347 -9.06 -22.51 1.33
C GLY A 347 -10.53 -22.10 1.31
N ALA A 348 -10.84 -20.95 0.71
CA ALA A 348 -12.22 -20.51 0.52
C ALA A 348 -12.97 -21.38 -0.51
N ASP A 349 -12.28 -21.92 -1.52
CA ASP A 349 -12.85 -22.87 -2.48
C ASP A 349 -12.97 -24.27 -1.86
N GLU A 350 -11.87 -24.81 -1.30
CA GLU A 350 -11.80 -26.15 -0.69
C GLU A 350 -12.82 -26.36 0.45
N TYR A 351 -12.93 -25.40 1.39
CA TYR A 351 -13.81 -25.56 2.55
C TYR A 351 -15.24 -25.05 2.35
N PHE A 352 -15.48 -24.15 1.37
CA PHE A 352 -16.76 -23.43 1.25
C PHE A 352 -17.29 -23.28 -0.19
N GLY A 353 -16.58 -23.76 -1.22
CA GLY A 353 -16.97 -23.60 -2.63
C GLY A 353 -16.99 -22.14 -3.12
N LEU A 354 -16.15 -21.28 -2.54
CA LEU A 354 -16.12 -19.85 -2.81
C LEU A 354 -14.99 -19.47 -3.76
N SER A 355 -15.32 -19.39 -5.05
CA SER A 355 -14.45 -18.77 -6.07
C SER A 355 -13.91 -17.40 -5.65
N ALA A 356 -12.63 -17.14 -5.94
CA ALA A 356 -11.97 -15.84 -5.81
C ALA A 356 -12.76 -14.67 -6.41
N ARG A 357 -13.54 -14.93 -7.48
CA ARG A 357 -14.46 -13.97 -8.11
C ARG A 357 -15.62 -13.51 -7.21
N ARG A 358 -15.65 -13.92 -5.93
CA ARG A 358 -16.57 -13.46 -4.89
C ARG A 358 -15.86 -12.99 -3.61
N LEU A 359 -14.53 -12.91 -3.59
CA LEU A 359 -13.76 -12.62 -2.37
C LEU A 359 -13.03 -11.28 -2.47
N ARG A 360 -12.88 -10.60 -1.33
CA ARG A 360 -11.99 -9.44 -1.17
C ARG A 360 -11.24 -9.56 0.14
N MET A 361 -9.92 -9.40 0.10
CA MET A 361 -9.08 -9.42 1.29
C MET A 361 -9.43 -8.22 2.19
N ARG A 362 -9.90 -8.51 3.40
CA ARG A 362 -10.27 -7.51 4.41
C ARG A 362 -9.15 -7.28 5.42
N SER A 363 -8.50 -8.33 5.89
CA SER A 363 -7.36 -8.21 6.79
C SER A 363 -6.34 -9.30 6.55
N LEU A 364 -5.11 -9.00 6.92
CA LEU A 364 -4.03 -9.97 7.05
C LEU A 364 -3.21 -9.60 8.29
N SER A 365 -2.92 -10.60 9.10
CA SER A 365 -1.94 -10.55 10.19
C SER A 365 -0.80 -11.54 9.90
N ALA A 366 0.39 -11.21 10.37
CA ALA A 366 1.56 -12.07 10.25
C ALA A 366 2.52 -11.85 11.42
N THR A 367 3.17 -12.92 11.87
CA THR A 367 4.31 -12.91 12.78
C THR A 367 5.42 -13.79 12.21
N PHE A 368 6.59 -13.21 11.94
CA PHE A 368 7.75 -13.90 11.40
C PHE A 368 8.67 -14.34 12.53
N THR A 369 9.00 -15.63 12.56
CA THR A 369 9.85 -16.24 13.60
C THR A 369 11.22 -16.64 13.06
N ARG A 370 11.35 -16.82 11.74
CA ARG A 370 12.58 -17.19 11.02
C ARG A 370 12.62 -16.55 9.63
N PHE A 371 13.80 -16.53 9.03
CA PHE A 371 13.95 -16.21 7.61
C PHE A 371 13.50 -17.39 6.76
N GLY A 372 12.78 -17.13 5.67
CA GLY A 372 12.58 -18.11 4.60
C GLY A 372 13.85 -18.19 3.76
N GLU A 373 14.46 -19.36 3.67
CA GLU A 373 15.66 -19.60 2.88
C GLU A 373 15.29 -19.83 1.40
N LEU A 374 15.99 -19.19 0.47
CA LEU A 374 15.71 -19.26 -0.97
C LEU A 374 16.04 -20.63 -1.60
N ASP A 375 16.81 -21.45 -0.90
CA ASP A 375 17.23 -22.80 -1.29
C ASP A 375 16.39 -23.92 -0.67
N LEU A 376 15.31 -23.62 0.06
CA LEU A 376 14.46 -24.63 0.67
C LEU A 376 13.04 -24.70 0.06
N PRO A 377 12.46 -25.92 -0.03
CA PRO A 377 11.02 -26.13 -0.10
C PRO A 377 10.26 -25.26 0.90
N THR A 378 9.16 -24.66 0.46
CA THR A 378 8.36 -23.74 1.27
C THR A 378 6.89 -24.08 1.08
N ASN A 379 6.16 -24.28 2.17
CA ASN A 379 4.77 -24.71 2.14
C ASN A 379 3.91 -23.80 3.03
N ALA A 380 2.64 -23.60 2.64
CA ALA A 380 1.63 -22.90 3.42
C ALA A 380 0.59 -23.90 3.93
N LEU A 381 0.60 -24.18 5.23
CA LEU A 381 -0.37 -25.06 5.89
C LEU A 381 -1.62 -24.25 6.26
N VAL A 382 -2.71 -24.47 5.56
CA VAL A 382 -3.96 -23.71 5.67
C VAL A 382 -4.98 -24.42 6.55
N ARG A 383 -5.62 -23.66 7.44
CA ARG A 383 -6.68 -24.14 8.35
C ARG A 383 -7.82 -23.11 8.44
N PRO A 384 -9.09 -23.53 8.40
CA PRO A 384 -10.21 -22.61 8.55
C PRO A 384 -10.31 -22.12 10.00
N GLN A 385 -10.55 -20.82 10.19
CA GLN A 385 -10.85 -20.25 11.50
C GLN A 385 -12.26 -20.68 11.95
N THR A 386 -12.49 -20.85 13.26
CA THR A 386 -13.80 -21.24 13.80
C THR A 386 -14.88 -20.17 13.57
N ASP A 387 -14.48 -18.91 13.53
CA ASP A 387 -15.37 -17.76 13.62
C ASP A 387 -15.76 -17.20 12.24
N THR A 388 -15.78 -18.05 11.20
CA THR A 388 -16.34 -17.66 9.90
C THR A 388 -17.83 -17.32 10.02
N CYS A 389 -18.26 -16.28 9.31
CA CYS A 389 -19.66 -15.85 9.32
C CYS A 389 -20.20 -15.76 7.89
N ASP A 390 -21.52 -15.57 7.73
CA ASP A 390 -22.14 -15.49 6.40
C ASP A 390 -21.52 -14.43 5.49
N ARG A 391 -20.93 -13.37 6.08
CA ARG A 391 -20.30 -12.25 5.38
C ARG A 391 -18.81 -12.44 5.06
N GLY A 392 -18.13 -13.43 5.63
CA GLY A 392 -16.67 -13.57 5.46
C GLY A 392 -16.06 -14.88 5.95
N VAL A 393 -14.97 -15.30 5.30
CA VAL A 393 -14.21 -16.52 5.60
C VAL A 393 -12.78 -16.18 5.99
N GLY A 394 -12.30 -16.83 7.04
CA GLY A 394 -10.99 -16.59 7.63
C GLY A 394 -10.17 -17.87 7.75
N PHE A 395 -8.85 -17.74 7.61
CA PHE A 395 -7.91 -18.85 7.62
C PHE A 395 -6.67 -18.50 8.46
N ASP A 396 -6.24 -19.47 9.26
CA ASP A 396 -4.91 -19.48 9.88
C ASP A 396 -3.97 -20.23 8.94
N ILE A 397 -2.83 -19.62 8.63
CA ILE A 397 -1.87 -20.10 7.64
C ILE A 397 -0.47 -20.04 8.23
N ASP A 398 0.18 -21.19 8.39
CA ASP A 398 1.59 -21.25 8.75
C ASP A 398 2.43 -21.46 7.50
N ILE A 399 3.36 -20.55 7.23
CA ILE A 399 4.42 -20.77 6.25
C ILE A 399 5.52 -21.60 6.93
N THR A 400 5.90 -22.71 6.32
CA THR A 400 6.88 -23.66 6.84
C THR A 400 8.02 -23.92 5.85
N GLN A 401 9.18 -24.30 6.38
CA GLN A 401 10.30 -24.90 5.65
C GLN A 401 10.87 -26.04 6.50
N GLU A 402 11.18 -27.19 5.90
CA GLU A 402 11.64 -28.41 6.61
C GLU A 402 10.75 -28.78 7.82
N GLY A 403 9.42 -28.59 7.70
CA GLY A 403 8.45 -28.84 8.76
C GLY A 403 8.46 -27.84 9.93
N VAL A 404 9.22 -26.74 9.82
CA VAL A 404 9.29 -25.70 10.84
C VAL A 404 8.61 -24.42 10.37
N VAL A 405 7.70 -23.89 11.20
CA VAL A 405 7.05 -22.59 10.97
C VAL A 405 8.07 -21.46 10.93
N ILE A 406 8.09 -20.73 9.83
CA ILE A 406 8.89 -19.50 9.64
C ILE A 406 8.04 -18.23 9.78
N ALA A 407 6.74 -18.32 9.49
CA ALA A 407 5.75 -17.27 9.74
C ALA A 407 4.37 -17.86 10.06
N SER A 408 3.69 -17.32 11.07
CA SER A 408 2.29 -17.63 11.38
C SER A 408 1.42 -16.44 11.00
N CYS A 409 0.39 -16.69 10.20
CA CYS A 409 -0.43 -15.66 9.58
C CYS A 409 -1.92 -15.94 9.75
N GLY A 410 -2.73 -14.89 9.76
CA GLY A 410 -4.18 -14.97 9.67
C GLY A 410 -4.67 -14.12 8.49
N VAL A 411 -5.66 -14.59 7.74
CA VAL A 411 -6.25 -13.85 6.62
C VAL A 411 -7.76 -13.94 6.64
N LEU A 412 -8.44 -12.81 6.42
CA LEU A 412 -9.90 -12.71 6.35
C LEU A 412 -10.34 -12.13 5.01
N PHE A 413 -11.32 -12.77 4.39
CA PHE A 413 -11.97 -12.30 3.17
C PHE A 413 -13.43 -11.95 3.43
N ASP A 414 -13.88 -10.78 3.00
CA ASP A 414 -15.30 -10.47 2.86
C ASP A 414 -15.86 -11.14 1.60
N ARG A 415 -17.09 -11.64 1.69
CA ARG A 415 -17.84 -12.22 0.57
C ARG A 415 -18.63 -11.12 -0.16
N SER A 416 -18.42 -11.01 -1.47
CA SER A 416 -19.24 -10.20 -2.36
C SER A 416 -20.48 -10.98 -2.79
N HIS A 417 -21.65 -10.54 -2.32
CA HIS A 417 -22.95 -11.06 -2.75
C HIS A 417 -23.47 -10.43 -4.06
N ALA A 418 -22.61 -9.70 -4.80
CA ALA A 418 -23.00 -9.08 -6.06
C ALA A 418 -23.42 -10.15 -7.08
N ALA A 419 -24.74 -10.29 -7.27
CA ALA A 419 -25.29 -11.15 -8.32
C ALA A 419 -24.73 -10.72 -9.67
N SER A 420 -24.30 -11.70 -10.46
CA SER A 420 -23.71 -11.51 -11.79
C SER A 420 -24.74 -10.98 -12.80
N ARG A 421 -25.11 -9.71 -12.66
CA ARG A 421 -25.85 -8.96 -13.67
C ARG A 421 -24.90 -8.55 -14.79
N VAL A 422 -24.53 -9.52 -15.61
CA VAL A 422 -24.05 -9.25 -16.96
C VAL A 422 -25.25 -8.69 -17.75
N ALA A 423 -25.38 -7.36 -17.75
CA ALA A 423 -26.31 -6.69 -18.62
C ALA A 423 -25.78 -6.78 -20.06
N VAL A 424 -26.11 -7.87 -20.75
CA VAL A 424 -25.89 -7.98 -22.20
C VAL A 424 -26.91 -7.05 -22.88
N THR A 425 -26.53 -5.79 -23.05
CA THR A 425 -27.17 -4.92 -24.04
C THR A 425 -26.80 -5.43 -25.42
N ARG A 426 -27.79 -5.95 -26.14
CA ARG A 426 -27.73 -6.24 -27.58
C ARG A 426 -27.77 -4.96 -28.40
#